data_AF-A0A3B8NHN2-F1
#
_entry.id   AF-A0A3B8NHN2-F1
#
_cell.length_a   1.000
_cell.length_b   1.000
_cell.length_c   1.000
_cell.angle_alpha   90.00
_cell.angle_beta   90.00
_cell.angle_gamma   90.00
#
_symmetry.space_group_name_H-M   'P 1'
#
loop_
_entity.id
_entity.type
_entity.pdbx_description
1 polymer ?
#
loop_
_entity_poly.entity_id
_entity_poly.type
_entity_poly.pdbx_seq_one_letter_code
_entity_poly.pdbx_strand_id
1 'polypeptide(L)'
;MEKEEKSQLAEPAPQLQAVDSKIQRIKSSDSNSAPTAQEISRTLPSNSDAEKGVISAMLQSPDDIVGEAIQKLDPNAFYVPAHKTLFELITSLSDEGKPIDPITLQEALMRENLMDSVGGPSAVLELIA
;
A
#
# COMPACT_ATOMS: atom_id res chain seq x y z
N MET A 1 53.91 40.48 -35.03
CA MET A 1 53.67 39.82 -33.74
C MET A 1 52.30 39.16 -33.89
N GLU A 2 52.27 38.10 -34.73
CA GLU A 2 52.05 36.67 -34.34
C GLU A 2 50.60 36.47 -33.88
N LYS A 3 49.64 35.84 -34.58
CA LYS A 3 49.57 34.62 -35.41
C LYS A 3 50.19 33.36 -34.78
N GLU A 4 49.31 32.38 -34.49
CA GLU A 4 49.41 30.88 -34.54
C GLU A 4 48.73 30.24 -33.31
N GLU A 5 47.53 29.63 -33.40
CA GLU A 5 47.10 28.29 -33.85
C GLU A 5 47.16 27.16 -32.78
N LYS A 6 45.98 26.52 -32.58
CA LYS A 6 45.66 25.13 -32.12
C LYS A 6 46.30 24.50 -30.88
N SER A 7 45.42 23.94 -30.02
CA SER A 7 45.29 22.49 -29.75
C SER A 7 44.11 22.25 -28.80
N GLN A 8 42.95 21.75 -29.27
CA GLN A 8 42.46 20.38 -29.02
C GLN A 8 42.50 19.90 -27.55
N LEU A 9 41.32 19.79 -26.92
CA LEU A 9 40.81 18.51 -26.40
C LEU A 9 39.30 18.64 -26.11
N ALA A 10 38.48 18.19 -27.07
CA ALA A 10 37.08 17.89 -26.84
C ALA A 10 37.02 16.40 -26.45
N GLU A 11 36.65 16.12 -25.22
CA GLU A 11 36.35 14.77 -24.73
C GLU A 11 35.02 14.29 -25.36
N PRO A 12 34.99 13.17 -26.09
CA PRO A 12 33.75 12.62 -26.62
C PRO A 12 33.03 11.79 -25.55
N ALA A 13 31.72 12.01 -25.41
CA ALA A 13 30.82 11.16 -24.65
C ALA A 13 30.93 9.69 -25.13
N PRO A 14 31.03 8.70 -24.23
CA PRO A 14 31.10 7.30 -24.62
C PRO A 14 29.73 6.85 -25.14
N GLN A 15 29.71 6.48 -26.42
CA GLN A 15 28.56 5.92 -27.11
C GLN A 15 28.32 4.48 -26.63
N LEU A 16 27.09 4.19 -26.19
CA LEU A 16 26.58 2.82 -26.03
C LEU A 16 26.67 2.10 -27.39
N GLN A 17 27.63 1.19 -27.54
CA GLN A 17 27.72 0.32 -28.70
C GLN A 17 27.09 -1.04 -28.39
N ALA A 18 26.01 -1.29 -29.13
CA ALA A 18 25.63 -2.52 -29.79
C ALA A 18 25.98 -3.86 -29.11
N VAL A 19 24.89 -4.50 -28.70
CA VAL A 19 24.62 -5.94 -28.76
C VAL A 19 25.42 -6.66 -29.85
N ASP A 20 26.19 -7.68 -29.47
CA ASP A 20 26.12 -9.04 -30.02
C ASP A 20 27.23 -9.90 -29.42
N SER A 21 26.87 -10.76 -28.46
CA SER A 21 27.71 -11.89 -28.06
C SER A 21 26.84 -12.98 -27.45
N LYS A 22 26.26 -13.78 -28.33
CA LYS A 22 26.46 -15.23 -28.31
C LYS A 22 26.20 -15.90 -26.95
N ILE A 23 24.92 -16.02 -26.60
CA ILE A 23 24.45 -16.98 -25.59
C ILE A 23 24.70 -18.40 -26.12
N GLN A 24 25.90 -18.93 -25.85
CA GLN A 24 26.19 -20.36 -25.89
C GLN A 24 26.22 -20.89 -24.46
N ARG A 25 25.07 -21.42 -24.04
CA ARG A 25 24.94 -22.79 -23.50
C ARG A 25 26.19 -23.39 -22.85
N ILE A 26 26.30 -23.33 -21.53
CA ILE A 26 26.92 -24.36 -20.65
C ILE A 26 26.41 -24.15 -19.21
N LYS A 27 25.43 -24.94 -18.76
CA LYS A 27 25.56 -26.11 -17.85
C LYS A 27 25.80 -25.75 -16.37
N SER A 28 24.71 -25.85 -15.62
CA SER A 28 24.57 -26.46 -14.29
C SER A 28 25.84 -26.73 -13.47
N SER A 29 25.98 -26.06 -12.33
CA SER A 29 26.74 -26.57 -11.17
C SER A 29 26.19 -25.94 -9.88
N ASP A 30 25.76 -26.81 -8.97
CA ASP A 30 25.26 -26.51 -7.63
C ASP A 30 26.18 -25.55 -6.84
N SER A 31 25.60 -24.51 -6.25
CA SER A 31 26.21 -23.85 -5.10
C SER A 31 25.12 -23.32 -4.16
N ASN A 32 24.96 -24.07 -3.07
CA ASN A 32 24.26 -23.71 -1.85
C ASN A 32 24.71 -22.32 -1.38
N SER A 33 23.91 -21.29 -1.66
CA SER A 33 24.15 -19.92 -1.23
C SER A 33 23.23 -19.64 -0.04
N ALA A 34 23.81 -19.43 1.13
CA ALA A 34 23.08 -18.98 2.32
C ALA A 34 22.25 -17.72 1.96
N PRO A 35 21.02 -17.59 2.49
CA PRO A 35 20.16 -16.47 2.14
C PRO A 35 20.85 -15.17 2.58
N THR A 36 21.08 -14.28 1.62
CA THR A 36 21.57 -12.92 1.89
C THR A 36 20.49 -12.14 2.64
N ALA A 37 20.89 -11.18 3.47
CA ALA A 37 20.00 -10.33 4.28
C ALA A 37 18.89 -9.59 3.49
N GLN A 38 18.91 -9.68 2.16
CA GLN A 38 17.94 -9.12 1.23
C GLN A 38 16.68 -10.00 1.04
N GLU A 39 16.68 -11.26 1.48
CA GLU A 39 15.49 -12.13 1.45
C GLU A 39 14.53 -11.93 2.66
N ILE A 40 14.92 -11.14 3.66
CA ILE A 40 14.15 -10.99 4.91
C ILE A 40 13.08 -9.90 4.80
N SER A 41 13.05 -9.10 3.72
CA SER A 41 11.93 -8.19 3.45
C SER A 41 10.75 -8.91 2.79
N ARG A 42 10.31 -10.03 3.37
CA ARG A 42 8.98 -10.56 3.08
C ARG A 42 8.00 -9.59 3.72
N THR A 43 7.30 -8.79 2.92
CA THR A 43 6.12 -8.08 3.40
C THR A 43 5.21 -9.09 4.09
N LEU A 44 4.69 -8.75 5.27
CA LEU A 44 3.75 -9.61 5.98
C LEU A 44 2.61 -10.00 5.01
N PRO A 45 2.15 -11.26 5.02
CA PRO A 45 1.01 -11.64 4.20
C PRO A 45 -0.20 -10.76 4.56
N SER A 46 -0.62 -9.89 3.63
CA SER A 46 -1.75 -8.98 3.79
C SER A 46 -2.69 -9.08 2.59
N ASN A 47 -3.98 -8.84 2.78
CA ASN A 47 -4.96 -8.79 1.70
C ASN A 47 -5.87 -7.57 1.89
N SER A 48 -5.61 -6.51 1.13
CA SER A 48 -6.37 -5.26 1.19
C SER A 48 -7.84 -5.44 0.83
N ASP A 49 -8.17 -6.37 -0.09
CA ASP A 49 -9.55 -6.60 -0.51
C ASP A 49 -10.34 -7.33 0.58
N ALA A 50 -9.69 -8.23 1.31
CA ALA A 50 -10.30 -8.88 2.47
C ALA A 50 -10.55 -7.87 3.60
N GLU A 51 -9.59 -6.98 3.87
CA GLU A 51 -9.77 -5.89 4.83
C GLU A 51 -10.93 -4.97 4.45
N LYS A 52 -11.00 -4.54 3.18
CA LYS A 52 -12.14 -3.76 2.67
C LYS A 52 -13.45 -4.52 2.85
N GLY A 53 -13.47 -5.82 2.51
CA GLY A 53 -14.65 -6.67 2.64
C GLY A 53 -15.19 -6.73 4.08
N VAL A 54 -14.32 -6.73 5.09
CA VAL A 54 -14.73 -6.64 6.50
C VAL A 54 -15.44 -5.31 6.78
N ILE A 55 -14.84 -4.19 6.39
CA ILE A 55 -15.43 -2.86 6.61
C ILE A 55 -16.75 -2.70 5.86
N SER A 56 -16.82 -3.16 4.62
CA SER A 56 -18.05 -3.17 3.82
C SER A 56 -19.15 -4.00 4.47
N ALA A 57 -18.82 -5.19 5.01
CA ALA A 57 -19.80 -6.02 5.72
C ALA A 57 -20.34 -5.32 6.98
N MET A 58 -19.47 -4.63 7.73
CA MET A 58 -19.88 -3.84 8.90
C MET A 58 -20.84 -2.69 8.53
N LEU A 59 -20.67 -2.08 7.35
CA LEU A 59 -21.57 -1.01 6.88
C LEU A 59 -22.88 -1.54 6.27
N GLN A 60 -22.88 -2.74 5.69
CA GLN A 60 -24.07 -3.35 5.08
C GLN A 60 -25.02 -3.98 6.11
N SER A 61 -24.48 -4.53 7.20
CA SER A 61 -25.27 -5.23 8.22
C SER A 61 -24.73 -4.90 9.62
N PRO A 62 -24.82 -3.63 10.04
CA PRO A 62 -24.17 -3.17 11.26
C PRO A 62 -24.67 -3.89 12.52
N ASP A 63 -25.98 -4.16 12.60
CA ASP A 63 -26.60 -4.81 13.77
C ASP A 63 -26.09 -6.24 14.00
N ASP A 64 -25.76 -6.96 12.91
CA ASP A 64 -25.32 -8.36 12.98
C ASP A 64 -23.78 -8.48 12.98
N ILE A 65 -23.09 -7.67 12.17
CA ILE A 65 -21.68 -7.88 11.83
C ILE A 65 -20.73 -7.11 12.75
N VAL A 66 -21.09 -5.91 13.20
CA VAL A 66 -20.15 -5.05 13.95
C VAL A 66 -19.73 -5.70 15.26
N GLY A 67 -20.70 -6.24 16.02
CA GLY A 67 -20.40 -6.95 17.27
C GLY A 67 -19.54 -8.20 17.05
N GLU A 68 -19.81 -8.98 16.00
CA GLU A 68 -19.01 -10.14 15.65
C GLU A 68 -17.58 -9.76 15.24
N ALA A 69 -17.42 -8.70 14.44
CA ALA A 69 -16.14 -8.22 13.96
C ALA A 69 -15.26 -7.73 15.11
N ILE A 70 -15.81 -6.91 16.03
CA ILE A 70 -15.09 -6.40 17.22
C ILE A 70 -14.63 -7.55 18.12
N GLN A 71 -15.43 -8.62 18.25
CA GLN A 71 -15.04 -9.78 19.07
C GLN A 71 -13.93 -10.63 18.45
N LYS A 72 -13.80 -10.64 17.12
CA LYS A 72 -12.88 -11.52 16.39
C LYS A 72 -11.60 -10.84 15.92
N LEU A 73 -11.61 -9.52 15.75
CA LEU A 73 -10.54 -8.78 15.11
C LEU A 73 -9.95 -7.73 16.04
N ASP A 74 -8.62 -7.66 16.07
CA ASP A 74 -7.88 -6.55 16.66
C ASP A 74 -7.66 -5.47 15.59
N PRO A 75 -7.85 -4.17 15.87
CA PRO A 75 -7.59 -3.10 14.91
C PRO A 75 -6.18 -3.13 14.30
N ASN A 76 -5.19 -3.66 15.02
CA ASN A 76 -3.82 -3.81 14.52
C ASN A 76 -3.65 -4.95 13.50
N ALA A 77 -4.69 -5.76 13.25
CA ALA A 77 -4.70 -6.77 12.20
C ALA A 77 -4.84 -6.16 10.79
N PHE A 78 -5.32 -4.91 10.68
CA PHE A 78 -5.40 -4.19 9.42
C PHE A 78 -4.02 -3.67 9.01
N TYR A 79 -3.55 -4.08 7.84
CA TYR A 79 -2.28 -3.62 7.28
C TYR A 79 -2.41 -2.22 6.66
N VAL A 80 -3.56 -1.92 6.04
CA VAL A 80 -3.81 -0.61 5.44
C VAL A 80 -4.25 0.39 6.51
N PRO A 81 -3.50 1.50 6.74
CA PRO A 81 -3.82 2.46 7.80
C PRO A 81 -5.22 3.09 7.68
N ALA A 82 -5.69 3.30 6.44
CA ALA A 82 -7.03 3.80 6.18
C ALA A 82 -8.10 2.83 6.71
N HIS A 83 -7.97 1.52 6.44
CA HIS A 83 -8.94 0.53 6.91
C HIS A 83 -8.92 0.38 8.43
N LYS A 84 -7.73 0.45 9.04
CA LYS A 84 -7.60 0.48 10.50
C LYS A 84 -8.37 1.66 11.09
N THR A 85 -8.16 2.86 10.56
CA THR A 85 -8.84 4.09 11.00
C THR A 85 -10.36 3.95 10.88
N LEU A 86 -10.84 3.38 9.77
CA LEU A 86 -12.27 3.15 9.54
C LEU A 86 -12.85 2.15 10.54
N PHE A 87 -12.14 1.04 10.82
CA PHE A 87 -12.56 0.04 11.79
C PHE A 87 -12.68 0.63 13.20
N GLU A 88 -11.67 1.39 13.63
CA GLU A 88 -11.65 2.06 14.94
C GLU A 88 -12.79 3.07 15.06
N LEU A 89 -13.05 3.84 14.00
CA LEU A 89 -14.14 4.82 14.00
C LEU A 89 -15.52 4.15 14.06
N ILE A 90 -15.75 3.08 13.29
CA ILE A 90 -16.99 2.31 13.33
C ILE A 90 -17.20 1.70 14.73
N THR A 91 -16.13 1.22 15.36
CA THR A 91 -16.17 0.70 16.73
C THR A 91 -16.57 1.80 17.71
N SER A 92 -15.98 3.00 17.62
CA SER A 92 -16.35 4.15 18.45
C SER A 92 -17.82 4.55 18.27
N LEU A 93 -18.31 4.59 17.02
CA LEU A 93 -19.71 4.88 16.75
C LEU A 93 -20.65 3.84 17.37
N SER A 94 -20.27 2.56 17.32
CA SER A 94 -21.00 1.47 17.98
C SER A 94 -21.05 1.65 19.50
N ASP A 95 -19.91 1.95 20.13
CA ASP A 95 -19.79 2.17 21.57
C ASP A 95 -20.61 3.39 22.05
N GLU A 96 -20.70 4.43 21.20
CA GLU A 96 -21.52 5.62 21.44
C GLU A 96 -23.01 5.40 21.17
N GLY A 97 -23.41 4.23 20.67
CA GLY A 97 -24.79 3.93 20.28
C GLY A 97 -25.28 4.76 19.08
N LYS A 98 -24.34 5.22 18.24
CA LYS A 98 -24.64 5.98 17.02
C LYS A 98 -24.93 5.02 15.85
N PRO A 99 -25.79 5.43 14.89
CA PRO A 99 -26.03 4.64 13.70
C PRO A 99 -24.73 4.47 12.89
N ILE A 100 -24.55 3.28 12.33
CA ILE A 100 -23.40 2.93 11.48
C ILE A 100 -23.91 2.90 10.04
N ASP A 101 -23.78 4.04 9.37
CA ASP A 101 -24.16 4.22 7.97
C ASP A 101 -23.16 5.16 7.26
N PRO A 102 -23.14 5.20 5.91
CA PRO A 102 -22.15 5.98 5.17
C PRO A 102 -22.20 7.49 5.42
N ILE A 103 -23.36 8.04 5.76
CA ILE A 103 -23.51 9.48 6.05
C ILE A 103 -22.92 9.76 7.43
N THR A 104 -23.34 8.99 8.44
CA THR A 104 -22.82 9.13 9.81
C THR A 104 -21.31 8.91 9.88
N LEU A 105 -20.79 7.96 9.12
CA LEU A 105 -19.35 7.71 9.03
C LEU A 105 -18.59 8.90 8.42
N GLN A 106 -19.10 9.50 7.33
CA GLN A 106 -18.50 10.70 6.74
C GLN A 106 -18.50 11.88 7.71
N GLU A 107 -19.62 12.12 8.39
CA GLU A 107 -19.72 13.16 9.41
C GLU A 107 -18.71 12.94 10.54
N ALA A 108 -18.53 11.69 10.97
CA ALA A 108 -17.56 11.33 11.99
C ALA A 108 -16.12 11.55 11.51
N LEU A 109 -15.77 11.14 10.29
CA LEU A 109 -14.47 11.38 9.69
C LEU A 109 -14.14 12.88 9.57
N MET A 110 -15.14 13.71 9.22
CA MET A 110 -14.97 15.16 9.17
C MET A 110 -14.78 15.76 10.56
N ARG A 111 -15.58 15.32 11.54
CA ARG A 111 -15.52 15.80 12.93
C ARG A 111 -14.17 15.52 13.58
N GLU A 112 -13.63 14.32 13.35
CA GLU A 112 -12.35 13.88 13.89
C GLU A 112 -11.14 14.31 13.04
N ASN A 113 -11.37 15.05 11.94
CA ASN A 113 -10.34 15.47 10.99
C ASN A 113 -9.51 14.29 10.43
N LEU A 114 -10.18 13.16 10.17
CA LEU A 114 -9.61 11.91 9.65
C LEU A 114 -9.93 11.67 8.16
N MET A 115 -10.68 12.57 7.52
CA MET A 115 -11.07 12.40 6.12
C MET A 115 -9.85 12.23 5.18
N ASP A 116 -8.80 13.01 5.40
CA ASP A 116 -7.59 12.93 4.59
C ASP A 116 -6.77 11.65 4.87
N SER A 117 -6.83 11.12 6.09
CA SER A 117 -6.07 9.92 6.47
C SER A 117 -6.65 8.63 5.88
N VAL A 118 -7.95 8.63 5.56
CA VAL A 118 -8.61 7.49 4.91
C VAL A 118 -8.53 7.55 3.38
N GLY A 119 -7.97 8.61 2.79
CA GLY A 119 -7.88 8.78 1.33
C GLY A 119 -9.00 9.64 0.72
N GLY A 120 -9.71 10.40 1.55
CA GLY A 120 -10.75 11.33 1.13
C GLY A 120 -12.14 10.69 0.91
N PRO A 121 -13.11 11.45 0.39
CA PRO A 121 -14.50 11.00 0.25
C PRO A 121 -14.66 9.74 -0.61
N SER A 122 -13.78 9.54 -1.60
CA SER A 122 -13.78 8.37 -2.47
C SER A 122 -13.57 7.06 -1.70
N ALA A 123 -12.81 7.10 -0.59
CA ALA A 123 -12.56 5.90 0.20
C ALA A 123 -13.85 5.34 0.82
N VAL A 124 -14.75 6.21 1.29
CA VAL A 124 -16.05 5.77 1.82
C VAL A 124 -16.94 5.23 0.71
N LEU A 125 -16.88 5.83 -0.49
CA LEU A 125 -17.62 5.35 -1.66
C LEU A 125 -17.17 3.96 -2.11
N GLU A 126 -15.88 3.65 -2.01
CA GLU A 126 -15.35 2.32 -2.35
C GLU A 126 -15.85 1.21 -1.41
N LEU A 127 -16.28 1.54 -0.20
CA LEU A 127 -16.79 0.55 0.78
C LEU A 127 -18.25 0.16 0.54
N ILE A 128 -19.00 0.99 -0.17
CA ILE A 128 -20.43 0.83 -0.43
C ILE A 128 -20.73 0.34 -1.86
N ALA A 129 -19.71 0.22 -2.70
CA ALA A 129 -19.82 -0.10 -4.12
C ALA A 129 -20.02 -1.60 -4.41
#